data_AF-A0A1I5LYM7-F1
#
_entry.id   AF-A0A1I5LYM7-F1
#
_cell.length_a   1.000
_cell.length_b   1.000
_cell.length_c   1.000
_cell.angle_alpha   90.00
_cell.angle_beta   90.00
_cell.angle_gamma   90.00
#
_symmetry.space_group_name_H-M   'P 1'
#
loop_
_entity.id
_entity.type
_entity.pdbx_description
1 polymer ?
#
loop_
_entity_poly.entity_id
_entity_poly.type
_entity_poly.pdbx_seq_one_letter_code
_entity_poly.pdbx_strand_id
1 'polypeptide(L)'
;MKDIIKSILSISDKTYYNWKKEERPIIALLHKYFTENDLKEFLETGKIGRYEKENEPYDKRLLYLKLFILSNSAKQILIDQLSYCIENEVEYNYEIAIEYFETGLKQTIKQLKNFSKNPGYTNRDIKKFIFFVKNILDNQDIKFINYNKQKIIDMLEETIGGIAFSSW
;
A
#
# COMPACT_ATOMS: atom_id res chain seq x y z
N MET A 1 6.75 -24.55 -19.04
CA MET A 1 7.84 -23.60 -19.41
C MET A 1 8.19 -23.54 -20.91
N LYS A 2 8.42 -24.67 -21.61
CA LYS A 2 8.78 -24.70 -23.05
C LYS A 2 7.88 -23.83 -23.93
N ASP A 3 6.57 -24.05 -23.86
CA ASP A 3 5.62 -23.40 -24.77
C ASP A 3 5.52 -21.88 -24.52
N ILE A 4 5.78 -21.45 -23.28
CA ILE A 4 5.86 -20.04 -22.92
C ILE A 4 7.09 -19.39 -23.54
N ILE A 5 8.27 -20.03 -23.41
CA ILE A 5 9.51 -19.54 -24.03
C ILE A 5 9.38 -19.45 -25.55
N LYS A 6 8.77 -20.46 -26.18
CA LYS A 6 8.49 -20.44 -27.62
C LYS A 6 7.60 -19.26 -28.03
N SER A 7 6.58 -18.98 -27.22
CA SER A 7 5.66 -17.86 -27.47
C SER A 7 6.38 -16.52 -27.33
N ILE A 8 7.17 -16.34 -26.26
CA ILE A 8 7.98 -15.13 -26.02
C ILE A 8 8.97 -14.88 -27.15
N LEU A 9 9.69 -15.91 -27.59
CA LEU A 9 10.72 -15.79 -28.63
C LEU A 9 10.15 -15.89 -30.05
N SER A 10 8.85 -16.18 -30.20
CA SER A 10 8.19 -16.45 -31.48
C SER A 10 8.91 -17.51 -32.33
N ILE A 11 9.22 -18.67 -31.72
CA ILE A 11 9.94 -19.78 -32.36
C ILE A 11 9.15 -21.09 -32.38
N SER A 12 9.48 -21.96 -33.33
CA SER A 12 8.92 -23.32 -33.43
C SER A 12 9.48 -24.28 -32.37
N ASP A 13 8.79 -25.41 -32.14
CA ASP A 13 9.32 -26.49 -31.30
C ASP A 13 10.69 -26.98 -31.76
N LYS A 14 10.86 -27.16 -33.07
CA LYS A 14 12.13 -27.61 -33.66
C LYS A 14 13.25 -26.65 -33.33
N THR A 15 13.00 -25.35 -33.47
CA THR A 15 13.97 -24.31 -33.12
C THR A 15 14.32 -24.34 -31.63
N TYR A 16 13.33 -24.48 -30.75
CA TYR A 16 13.56 -24.58 -29.31
C TYR A 16 14.46 -25.78 -28.95
N TYR A 17 14.18 -26.97 -29.47
CA TYR A 17 14.99 -28.16 -29.17
C TYR A 17 16.40 -28.06 -29.74
N ASN A 18 16.56 -27.52 -30.95
CA ASN A 18 17.88 -27.25 -31.53
C ASN A 18 18.67 -26.28 -30.64
N TRP A 19 18.05 -25.16 -30.25
CA TRP A 19 18.71 -24.15 -29.42
C TRP A 19 19.04 -24.65 -28.01
N LYS A 20 18.17 -25.51 -27.45
CA LYS A 20 18.42 -26.16 -26.18
C LYS A 20 19.60 -27.14 -26.28
N LYS A 21 19.69 -27.92 -27.36
CA LYS A 21 20.80 -28.85 -27.63
C LYS A 21 22.12 -28.14 -27.91
N GLU A 22 22.06 -27.01 -28.61
CA GLU A 22 23.19 -26.10 -28.87
C GLU A 22 23.57 -25.26 -27.65
N GLU A 23 22.89 -25.45 -26.50
CA GLU A 23 23.14 -24.70 -25.26
C GLU A 23 23.11 -23.17 -25.46
N ARG A 24 22.21 -22.68 -26.31
CA ARG A 24 22.16 -21.25 -26.61
C ARG A 24 21.94 -20.43 -25.33
N PRO A 25 22.73 -19.35 -25.11
CA PRO A 25 22.67 -18.57 -23.88
C PRO A 25 21.28 -18.05 -23.51
N ILE A 26 20.45 -17.70 -24.50
CA ILE A 26 19.08 -17.23 -24.25
C ILE A 26 18.20 -18.29 -23.58
N ILE A 27 18.33 -19.56 -23.98
CA ILE A 27 17.58 -20.66 -23.36
C ILE A 27 18.07 -20.87 -21.93
N ALA A 28 19.39 -20.89 -21.72
CA ALA A 28 19.97 -21.03 -20.39
C ALA A 28 19.57 -19.89 -19.45
N LEU A 29 19.57 -18.65 -19.94
CA LEU A 29 19.17 -17.46 -19.19
C LEU A 29 17.70 -17.55 -18.74
N LEU A 30 16.80 -17.90 -19.66
CA LEU A 30 15.36 -18.01 -19.36
C LEU A 30 15.06 -19.11 -18.33
N HIS A 31 15.76 -20.25 -18.38
CA HIS A 31 15.62 -21.32 -17.39
C HIS A 31 16.29 -21.00 -16.05
N LYS A 32 17.40 -20.26 -16.05
CA LYS A 32 18.18 -19.99 -14.83
C LYS A 32 17.58 -18.89 -13.96
N TYR A 33 17.04 -17.83 -14.58
CA TYR A 33 16.66 -16.62 -13.85
C TYR A 33 15.15 -16.41 -13.71
N PHE A 34 14.34 -17.13 -14.48
CA PHE A 34 12.88 -16.96 -14.47
C PHE A 34 12.20 -18.26 -14.10
N THR A 35 11.11 -18.16 -13.35
CA THR A 35 10.19 -19.26 -13.09
C THR A 35 9.17 -19.34 -14.23
N GLU A 36 8.44 -20.45 -14.29
CA GLU A 36 7.34 -20.58 -15.22
C GLU A 36 6.26 -19.49 -15.01
N ASN A 37 5.98 -19.12 -13.76
CA ASN A 37 5.01 -18.07 -13.47
C ASN A 37 5.49 -16.69 -13.92
N ASP A 38 6.77 -16.35 -13.73
CA ASP A 38 7.32 -15.07 -14.20
C ASP A 38 7.15 -14.93 -15.73
N LEU A 39 7.41 -16.00 -16.46
CA LEU A 39 7.30 -15.99 -17.93
C LEU A 39 5.84 -15.95 -18.40
N LYS A 40 4.91 -16.59 -17.68
CA LYS A 40 3.46 -16.46 -17.96
C LYS A 40 2.99 -15.04 -17.74
N GLU A 41 3.34 -14.46 -16.61
CA GLU A 41 3.00 -13.08 -16.26
C GLU A 41 3.53 -12.09 -17.31
N PHE A 42 4.78 -12.27 -17.75
CA PHE A 42 5.36 -11.46 -18.82
C PHE A 42 4.60 -11.59 -20.14
N LEU A 43 4.18 -12.80 -20.51
CA LEU A 43 3.43 -13.04 -21.73
C LEU A 43 2.04 -12.38 -21.70
N GLU A 44 1.40 -12.34 -20.54
CA GLU A 44 0.06 -11.78 -20.35
C GLU A 44 0.08 -10.25 -20.17
N THR A 45 1.06 -9.72 -19.46
CA THR A 45 1.05 -8.33 -18.97
C THR A 45 2.16 -7.45 -19.54
N GLY A 46 3.17 -8.04 -20.20
CA GLY A 46 4.40 -7.36 -20.61
C GLY A 46 5.33 -7.00 -19.45
N LYS A 47 5.02 -7.46 -18.23
CA LYS A 47 5.71 -7.14 -16.98
C LYS A 47 5.93 -8.40 -16.15
N ILE A 48 6.86 -8.31 -15.20
CA ILE A 48 7.07 -9.36 -14.22
C ILE A 48 6.99 -8.71 -12.85
N GLY A 49 5.94 -9.00 -12.10
CA GLY A 49 5.53 -8.29 -10.91
C GLY A 49 6.66 -8.13 -9.92
N ARG A 50 7.44 -9.20 -9.67
CA ARG A 50 8.59 -9.18 -8.75
C ARG A 50 9.73 -8.23 -9.16
N TYR A 51 9.78 -7.80 -10.41
CA TYR A 51 10.73 -6.81 -10.95
C TYR A 51 10.10 -5.43 -11.14
N GLU A 52 8.78 -5.30 -11.00
CA GLU A 52 8.11 -4.00 -10.99
C GLU A 52 8.32 -3.31 -9.63
N LYS A 53 8.32 -1.97 -9.63
CA LYS A 53 8.61 -1.07 -8.49
C LYS A 53 7.89 -1.39 -7.18
N GLU A 54 6.81 -2.17 -7.23
CA GLU A 54 6.15 -2.67 -6.02
C GLU A 54 7.04 -3.56 -5.13
N ASN A 55 8.22 -3.97 -5.61
CA ASN A 55 9.21 -4.77 -4.88
C ASN A 55 10.50 -4.01 -4.49
N GLU A 56 10.57 -2.69 -4.69
CA GLU A 56 11.60 -1.92 -3.99
C GLU A 56 11.36 -2.04 -2.47
N PRO A 57 12.43 -2.18 -1.65
CA PRO A 57 12.27 -2.20 -0.20
C PRO A 57 11.48 -0.97 0.21
N TYR A 58 10.28 -1.17 0.74
CA TYR A 58 9.42 -0.08 1.14
C TYR A 58 10.17 0.85 2.08
N ASP A 59 10.40 2.10 1.65
CA ASP A 59 11.11 3.06 2.46
C ASP A 59 10.17 3.67 3.50
N LYS A 60 10.07 2.99 4.64
CA LYS A 60 9.30 3.47 5.81
C LYS A 60 9.68 4.89 6.25
N ARG A 61 10.88 5.38 5.94
CA ARG A 61 11.28 6.76 6.27
C ARG A 61 10.47 7.76 5.47
N LEU A 62 10.17 7.45 4.21
CA LEU A 62 9.35 8.30 3.36
C LEU A 62 7.92 8.40 3.90
N LEU A 63 7.33 7.29 4.35
CA LEU A 63 6.03 7.35 5.03
C LEU A 63 6.09 8.18 6.30
N TYR A 64 7.08 7.97 7.16
CA TYR A 64 7.16 8.78 8.39
C TYR A 64 7.29 10.28 8.07
N LEU A 65 7.97 10.65 7.00
CA LEU A 65 7.99 12.04 6.52
C LEU A 65 6.61 12.50 6.03
N LYS A 66 5.90 11.69 5.23
CA LYS A 66 4.51 11.96 4.80
C LYS A 66 3.60 12.17 6.01
N LEU A 67 3.70 11.32 7.04
CA LEU A 67 2.89 11.42 8.25
C LEU A 67 3.30 12.60 9.14
N PHE A 68 4.58 12.96 9.15
CA PHE A 68 5.08 14.10 9.93
C PHE A 68 4.48 15.44 9.47
N ILE A 69 4.31 15.63 8.16
CA ILE A 69 3.78 16.86 7.57
C ILE A 69 2.26 17.04 7.74
N LEU A 70 1.55 16.04 8.26
CA LEU A 70 0.14 16.16 8.60
C LEU A 70 -0.07 17.23 9.68
N SER A 71 -1.15 18.01 9.56
CA SER A 71 -1.58 18.87 10.66
C SER A 71 -1.99 18.02 11.87
N ASN A 72 -1.89 18.56 13.08
CA ASN A 72 -2.29 17.83 14.29
C ASN A 72 -3.74 17.33 14.22
N SER A 73 -4.65 18.12 13.63
CA SER A 73 -6.03 17.69 13.35
C SER A 73 -6.12 16.48 12.43
N ALA A 74 -5.31 16.44 11.37
CA ALA A 74 -5.29 15.34 10.41
C ALA A 74 -4.58 14.09 10.96
N LYS A 75 -3.57 14.27 11.83
CA LYS A 75 -2.96 13.18 12.61
C LYS A 75 -3.99 12.55 13.54
N GLN A 76 -4.77 13.37 14.25
CA GLN A 76 -5.81 12.87 15.12
C GLN A 76 -6.90 12.11 14.35
N ILE A 77 -7.32 12.61 13.18
CA ILE A 77 -8.25 11.88 12.30
C ILE A 77 -7.68 10.49 11.93
N LEU A 78 -6.39 10.42 11.56
CA LEU A 78 -5.76 9.14 11.24
C LEU A 78 -5.71 8.20 12.44
N ILE A 79 -5.37 8.72 13.63
CA ILE A 79 -5.40 7.94 14.88
C ILE A 79 -6.79 7.35 15.10
N ASP A 80 -7.83 8.17 15.04
CA ASP A 80 -9.21 7.73 15.27
C ASP A 80 -9.63 6.64 14.27
N GLN A 81 -9.24 6.78 12.99
CA GLN A 81 -9.52 5.79 11.96
C GLN A 81 -8.74 4.48 12.16
N LEU A 82 -7.47 4.55 12.56
CA LEU A 82 -6.65 3.36 12.80
C LEU A 82 -7.09 2.61 14.06
N SER A 83 -7.45 3.32 15.12
CA SER A 83 -8.02 2.73 16.34
C SER A 83 -9.30 1.96 16.01
N TYR A 84 -10.20 2.55 15.21
CA TYR A 84 -11.37 1.84 14.70
C TYR A 84 -11.02 0.56 13.94
N CYS A 85 -10.01 0.62 13.06
CA CYS A 85 -9.59 -0.54 12.29
C CYS A 85 -9.05 -1.67 13.18
N ILE A 86 -8.31 -1.34 14.24
CA ILE A 86 -7.82 -2.31 15.22
C ILE A 86 -8.98 -2.97 15.96
N GLU A 87 -9.88 -2.17 16.52
CA GLU A 87 -10.99 -2.67 17.34
C GLU A 87 -12.00 -3.53 16.58
N ASN A 88 -12.18 -3.25 15.29
CA ASN A 88 -13.14 -3.95 14.45
C ASN A 88 -12.47 -4.97 13.54
N GLU A 89 -11.17 -5.19 13.71
CA GLU A 89 -10.37 -6.15 12.92
C GLU A 89 -10.51 -5.96 11.40
N VAL A 90 -10.58 -4.70 10.96
CA VAL A 90 -10.68 -4.34 9.53
C VAL A 90 -9.40 -3.70 9.02
N GLU A 91 -9.18 -3.80 7.70
CA GLU A 91 -8.06 -3.13 7.05
C GLU A 91 -8.36 -1.65 6.80
N TYR A 92 -7.41 -0.79 7.13
CA TYR A 92 -7.43 0.60 6.72
C TYR A 92 -7.25 0.69 5.20
N ASN A 93 -8.12 1.44 4.53
CA ASN A 93 -8.05 1.66 3.09
C ASN A 93 -8.57 3.05 2.73
N TYR A 94 -8.51 3.41 1.44
CA TYR A 94 -8.97 4.71 0.97
C TYR A 94 -10.48 4.92 1.22
N GLU A 95 -11.30 3.87 1.13
CA GLU A 95 -12.74 3.96 1.41
C GLU A 95 -12.98 4.32 2.87
N ILE A 96 -12.37 3.62 3.83
CA ILE A 96 -12.43 3.97 5.25
C ILE A 96 -11.96 5.41 5.47
N ALA A 97 -10.88 5.83 4.84
CA ALA A 97 -10.35 7.18 4.99
C ALA A 97 -11.33 8.28 4.52
N ILE A 98 -12.11 8.01 3.47
CA ILE A 98 -13.00 8.96 2.80
C ILE A 98 -14.45 8.86 3.31
N GLU A 99 -14.99 7.65 3.36
CA GLU A 99 -16.37 7.35 3.75
C GLU A 99 -16.63 7.64 5.23
N TYR A 100 -15.58 7.70 6.06
CA TYR A 100 -15.68 8.21 7.42
C TYR A 100 -16.38 9.59 7.47
N PHE A 101 -16.29 10.39 6.39
CA PHE A 101 -16.85 11.74 6.33
C PHE A 101 -17.94 11.98 5.28
N GLU A 102 -17.99 11.21 4.18
CA GLU A 102 -18.83 11.54 3.02
C GLU A 102 -20.28 11.00 3.07
N THR A 103 -20.60 9.94 3.83
CA THR A 103 -21.92 9.25 3.70
C THR A 103 -22.82 9.27 4.93
N GLY A 104 -22.40 9.81 6.07
CA GLY A 104 -23.27 9.85 7.25
C GLY A 104 -23.81 8.46 7.64
N LEU A 105 -22.91 7.52 7.91
CA LEU A 105 -23.06 6.47 8.94
C LEU A 105 -24.49 5.88 9.12
N LYS A 106 -25.12 5.30 8.08
CA LYS A 106 -26.47 4.71 8.23
C LYS A 106 -26.59 3.20 8.12
N GLN A 107 -25.63 2.47 7.53
CA GLN A 107 -25.75 1.00 7.45
C GLN A 107 -24.54 0.25 7.99
N THR A 108 -23.32 0.64 7.66
CA THR A 108 -22.10 0.04 8.24
C THR A 108 -21.80 0.55 9.66
N ILE A 109 -22.58 1.54 10.11
CA ILE A 109 -22.23 2.39 11.25
C ILE A 109 -23.37 2.53 12.24
N LYS A 110 -23.88 1.39 12.69
CA LYS A 110 -24.54 1.34 13.99
C LYS A 110 -23.52 1.17 15.13
N GLN A 111 -22.29 0.77 14.80
CA GLN A 111 -21.22 0.42 15.73
C GLN A 111 -20.24 1.58 16.04
N LEU A 112 -19.93 2.49 15.09
CA LEU A 112 -19.06 3.66 15.39
C LEU A 112 -19.73 4.75 16.24
N LYS A 113 -21.04 4.68 16.52
CA LYS A 113 -21.70 5.69 17.38
C LYS A 113 -21.17 5.71 18.82
N ASN A 114 -20.47 4.66 19.24
CA ASN A 114 -19.84 4.60 20.57
C ASN A 114 -18.44 5.24 20.60
N PHE A 115 -17.86 5.59 19.45
CA PHE A 115 -16.64 6.40 19.37
C PHE A 115 -16.99 7.89 19.39
N SER A 116 -17.55 8.34 20.52
CA SER A 116 -17.74 9.77 20.77
C SER A 116 -16.56 10.31 21.57
N LYS A 117 -15.70 11.07 20.89
CA LYS A 117 -14.91 12.25 21.32
C LYS A 117 -13.83 12.45 20.25
N ASN A 118 -14.16 12.98 19.07
CA ASN A 118 -14.08 14.43 18.94
C ASN A 118 -15.02 14.97 17.82
N PRO A 119 -16.17 15.58 18.16
CA PRO A 119 -17.01 16.29 17.18
C PRO A 119 -16.40 17.63 16.70
N GLY A 120 -15.08 17.82 16.85
CA GLY A 120 -14.39 19.10 16.69
C GLY A 120 -13.65 19.33 15.36
N TYR A 121 -13.60 18.35 14.45
CA TYR A 121 -12.92 18.54 13.17
C TYR A 121 -13.73 19.46 12.26
N THR A 122 -13.11 20.52 11.79
CA THR A 122 -13.77 21.40 10.83
C THR A 122 -13.83 20.71 9.46
N ASN A 123 -14.79 21.12 8.62
CA ASN A 123 -14.82 20.71 7.21
C ASN A 123 -13.48 20.97 6.48
N ARG A 124 -12.70 21.94 6.95
CA ARG A 124 -11.37 22.24 6.43
C ARG A 124 -10.36 21.15 6.81
N ASP A 125 -10.38 20.67 8.05
CA ASP A 125 -9.50 19.59 8.51
C ASP A 125 -9.78 18.30 7.74
N ILE A 126 -11.06 17.97 7.59
CA ILE A 126 -11.53 16.80 6.83
C ILE A 126 -11.03 16.86 5.38
N LYS A 127 -11.23 18.00 4.70
CA LYS A 127 -10.76 18.18 3.32
C LYS A 127 -9.25 18.04 3.18
N LYS A 128 -8.48 18.57 4.14
CA LYS A 128 -7.02 18.44 4.15
C LYS A 128 -6.59 16.99 4.33
N PHE A 129 -7.26 16.26 5.23
CA PHE A 129 -6.99 14.84 5.46
C PHE A 129 -7.31 14.00 4.21
N ILE A 130 -8.49 14.18 3.62
CA ILE A 130 -8.88 13.48 2.38
C ILE A 130 -7.90 13.78 1.25
N PHE A 131 -7.48 15.05 1.10
CA PHE A 131 -6.48 15.42 0.10
C PHE A 131 -5.16 14.69 0.32
N PHE A 132 -4.67 14.66 1.56
CA PHE A 132 -3.45 13.94 1.91
C PHE A 132 -3.55 12.46 1.56
N VAL A 133 -4.62 11.79 2.02
CA VAL A 133 -4.78 10.36 1.77
C VAL A 133 -4.85 10.07 0.28
N LYS A 134 -5.66 10.81 -0.49
CA LYS A 134 -5.82 10.58 -1.95
C LYS A 134 -4.58 10.88 -2.78
N ASN A 135 -3.78 11.88 -2.40
CA ASN A 135 -2.73 12.41 -3.29
C ASN A 135 -1.30 12.18 -2.78
N ILE A 136 -1.12 11.84 -1.50
CA ILE A 136 0.20 11.69 -0.88
C ILE A 136 0.48 10.24 -0.49
N LEU A 137 -0.53 9.50 -0.04
CA LEU A 137 -0.37 8.09 0.30
C LEU A 137 -0.55 7.19 -0.92
N ASP A 138 0.37 6.25 -1.08
CA ASP A 138 0.32 5.19 -2.09
C ASP A 138 -0.07 3.82 -1.49
N ASN A 139 -0.25 2.82 -2.35
CA ASN A 139 -0.66 1.48 -1.93
C ASN A 139 0.36 0.79 -1.00
N GLN A 140 1.66 1.07 -1.15
CA GLN A 140 2.65 0.50 -0.24
C GLN A 140 2.58 1.16 1.13
N ASP A 141 2.31 2.46 1.19
CA ASP A 141 2.03 3.16 2.45
C ASP A 141 0.86 2.53 3.18
N ILE A 142 -0.25 2.31 2.49
CA ILE A 142 -1.46 1.70 3.06
C ILE A 142 -1.18 0.29 3.58
N LYS A 143 -0.45 -0.54 2.81
CA LYS A 143 -0.03 -1.88 3.25
C LYS A 143 0.84 -1.82 4.51
N PHE A 144 1.82 -0.92 4.54
CA PHE A 144 2.67 -0.76 5.72
C PHE A 144 1.90 -0.23 6.93
N ILE A 145 0.98 0.71 6.72
CA ILE A 145 0.09 1.22 7.76
C ILE A 145 -0.71 0.07 8.36
N ASN A 146 -1.30 -0.77 7.52
CA ASN A 146 -2.06 -1.94 7.96
C ASN A 146 -1.25 -2.93 8.80
N TYR A 147 0.02 -3.15 8.45
CA TYR A 147 0.92 -4.04 9.19
C TYR A 147 1.39 -3.44 10.53
N ASN A 148 1.39 -2.11 10.66
CA ASN A 148 1.98 -1.39 11.80
C ASN A 148 1.00 -0.44 12.51
N LYS A 149 -0.32 -0.70 12.46
CA LYS A 149 -1.37 0.24 12.91
C LYS A 149 -1.09 0.82 14.30
N GLN A 150 -0.89 -0.04 15.31
CA GLN A 150 -0.66 0.41 16.69
C GLN A 150 0.59 1.27 16.81
N LYS A 151 1.70 0.84 16.22
CA LYS A 151 2.96 1.57 16.23
C LYS A 151 2.84 2.97 15.59
N ILE A 152 2.02 3.07 14.54
CA ILE A 152 1.76 4.35 13.88
C ILE A 152 0.89 5.25 14.76
N ILE A 153 -0.11 4.70 15.45
CA ILE A 153 -0.89 5.44 16.46
C ILE A 153 0.04 6.01 17.53
N ASP A 154 0.85 5.16 18.17
CA ASP A 154 1.75 5.56 19.25
C ASP A 154 2.69 6.71 18.80
N MET A 155 3.28 6.56 17.61
CA MET A 155 4.14 7.59 17.02
C MET A 155 3.39 8.91 16.77
N LEU A 156 2.16 8.86 16.24
CA LEU A 156 1.38 10.06 15.98
C LEU A 156 0.98 10.77 17.27
N GLU A 157 0.57 10.02 18.30
CA GLU A 157 0.25 10.54 19.63
C GLU A 157 1.44 11.25 20.27
N GLU A 158 2.64 10.66 20.20
CA GLU A 158 3.89 11.30 20.65
C GLU A 158 4.14 12.63 19.92
N THR A 159 3.93 12.68 18.60
CA THR A 159 4.14 13.93 17.84
C THR A 159 3.12 15.02 18.15
N ILE A 160 1.91 14.66 18.54
CA ILE A 160 0.87 15.62 18.97
C ILE A 160 1.20 16.12 20.39
N GLY A 161 1.58 15.22 21.30
CA GLY A 161 1.89 15.53 22.70
C GLY A 161 3.21 16.26 22.91
N GLY A 162 4.22 16.02 22.07
CA GLY A 162 5.58 16.57 22.21
C GLY A 162 5.71 18.08 22.00
N ILE A 163 4.71 18.76 21.41
CA ILE A 163 4.71 20.22 21.28
C ILE A 163 4.37 20.90 22.63
N ALA A 164 3.72 20.21 23.56
CA ALA A 164 3.34 20.76 24.87
C ALA A 164 4.52 20.88 25.87
N PHE A 165 5.69 20.32 25.57
CA PHE A 165 6.86 20.35 26.46
C PHE A 165 7.98 21.33 26.03
N SER A 166 7.74 22.18 25.03
CA SER A 166 8.71 23.19 24.56
C SER A 166 8.50 24.59 25.16
N SER A 167 8.03 24.66 26.41
CA SER A 167 7.94 25.90 27.19
C SER A 167 8.27 25.66 28.66
N TRP A 168 9.52 25.31 28.96
CA TRP A 168 10.17 25.50 30.25
C TRP A 168 11.63 25.87 30.02
#